data_AF-A0AAE4A5J9-F1
#
_entry.id   AF-A0AAE4A5J9-F1
#
_cell.length_a   1.000
_cell.length_b   1.000
_cell.length_c   1.000
_cell.angle_alpha   90.00
_cell.angle_beta   90.00
_cell.angle_gamma   90.00
#
_symmetry.space_group_name_H-M   'P 1'
#
loop_
_entity.id
_entity.type
_entity.pdbx_description
1 polymer ?
#
loop_
_entity_poly.entity_id
_entity_poly.type
_entity_poly.pdbx_seq_one_letter_code
_entity_poly.pdbx_strand_id
1 'polypeptide(L)'
;MDRRLGLGALSASAAVAAPAGVSGRSGDSPIARWAPALLSAVLAAVYVAWAPPSLDLAASEYRVWLFGDQGLSLWDLQWYGGHHMPGYSVLLPPLGWLLGPRLLGALCVVAASALFAKLARDRFGARALLGALWFALGSATILFSGRITFALGLAPALAALVAFERAGAAAPRSRRRRLLTALSLLCGLLSALASPVAALFLAMAAVAVVLAQPLPPREPDAAAAGDA
;
A
#
# COMPACT_ATOMS: atom_id res chain seq x y z
N MET A 1 -36.64 -12.01 34.22
CA MET A 1 -36.38 -11.20 33.00
C MET A 1 -35.21 -10.28 33.28
N ASP A 2 -33.97 -10.77 33.12
CA ASP A 2 -32.78 -9.93 33.27
C ASP A 2 -31.78 -10.25 32.14
N ARG A 3 -31.97 -9.57 31.00
CA ARG A 3 -31.10 -9.65 29.82
C ARG A 3 -29.93 -8.69 30.01
N ARG A 4 -28.90 -9.12 30.73
CA ARG A 4 -27.56 -8.51 30.63
C ARG A 4 -26.87 -9.08 29.40
N LEU A 5 -27.21 -8.51 28.23
CA LEU A 5 -26.55 -8.82 26.97
C LEU A 5 -25.07 -8.45 27.06
N GLY A 6 -24.24 -9.48 27.02
CA GLY A 6 -22.79 -9.39 27.04
C GLY A 6 -22.27 -8.66 25.81
N LEU A 7 -21.79 -7.44 26.02
CA LEU A 7 -20.96 -6.67 25.08
C LEU A 7 -19.46 -6.73 25.47
N GLY A 8 -19.07 -7.73 26.25
CA GLY A 8 -17.73 -7.85 26.85
C GLY A 8 -16.71 -8.69 26.07
N ALA A 9 -17.11 -9.40 25.02
CA ALA A 9 -16.27 -10.44 24.42
C ALA A 9 -16.08 -10.30 22.90
N LEU A 10 -15.73 -9.10 22.42
CA LEU A 10 -14.97 -8.99 21.16
C LEU A 10 -13.49 -9.05 21.53
N SER A 11 -13.09 -10.25 21.95
CA SER A 11 -11.70 -10.57 22.23
C SER A 11 -10.94 -10.54 20.91
N ALA A 12 -10.03 -9.58 20.80
CA ALA A 12 -9.05 -9.51 19.76
C ALA A 12 -8.07 -10.69 19.93
N SER A 13 -8.21 -11.75 19.14
CA SER A 13 -7.08 -12.59 18.72
C SER A 13 -7.54 -13.64 17.71
N ALA A 14 -7.13 -13.46 16.47
CA ALA A 14 -6.77 -14.58 15.61
C ALA A 14 -5.80 -14.01 14.58
N ALA A 15 -4.51 -14.17 14.86
CA ALA A 15 -3.54 -14.16 13.77
C ALA A 15 -4.05 -15.15 12.72
N VAL A 16 -4.26 -14.70 11.49
CA VAL A 16 -4.28 -15.60 10.32
C VAL A 16 -3.11 -16.53 10.54
N ALA A 17 -3.39 -17.81 10.75
CA ALA A 17 -2.39 -18.82 11.06
C ALA A 17 -1.29 -18.69 10.00
N ALA A 18 -0.20 -18.06 10.41
CA ALA A 18 1.01 -18.09 9.62
C ALA A 18 1.36 -19.57 9.51
N PRO A 19 1.82 -20.06 8.35
CA PRO A 19 2.39 -21.41 8.31
C PRO A 19 3.38 -21.52 9.46
N ALA A 20 3.23 -22.61 10.25
CA ALA A 20 3.99 -22.85 11.46
C ALA A 20 5.43 -22.38 11.30
N GLY A 21 5.84 -21.46 12.19
CA GLY A 21 7.04 -20.67 12.03
C GLY A 21 8.25 -21.54 11.72
N VAL A 22 8.86 -21.31 10.57
CA VAL A 22 10.28 -21.58 10.41
C VAL A 22 10.97 -20.58 11.33
N SER A 23 11.32 -21.03 12.53
CA SER A 23 12.27 -20.39 13.44
C SER A 23 13.67 -20.44 12.82
N GLY A 24 13.84 -19.77 11.68
CA GLY A 24 15.14 -19.46 11.09
C GLY A 24 15.48 -18.02 11.41
N ARG A 25 15.84 -17.72 12.67
CA ARG A 25 16.66 -16.53 12.94
C ARG A 25 18.09 -16.87 12.51
N SER A 26 18.35 -16.83 11.21
CA SER A 26 19.68 -17.01 10.65
C SER A 26 19.83 -16.23 9.35
N GLY A 27 20.41 -15.03 9.46
CA GLY A 27 21.34 -14.53 8.45
C GLY A 27 20.79 -13.91 7.17
N ASP A 28 19.65 -13.21 7.18
CA ASP A 28 19.35 -12.32 6.04
C ASP A 28 20.46 -11.27 5.95
N SER A 29 21.29 -11.37 4.91
CA SER A 29 22.34 -10.38 4.67
C SER A 29 21.69 -8.99 4.55
N PRO A 30 22.33 -7.93 5.08
CA PRO A 30 21.82 -6.57 4.93
C PRO A 30 21.57 -6.23 3.45
N ILE A 31 22.35 -6.82 2.55
CA ILE A 31 22.19 -6.72 1.10
C ILE A 31 20.85 -7.33 0.65
N ALA A 32 20.52 -8.57 1.05
CA ALA A 32 19.25 -9.21 0.68
C ALA A 32 18.02 -8.41 1.17
N ARG A 33 18.13 -7.76 2.34
CA ARG A 33 17.09 -6.89 2.90
C ARG A 33 16.81 -5.66 2.04
N TRP A 34 17.84 -5.08 1.41
CA TRP A 34 17.72 -3.86 0.62
C TRP A 34 17.71 -4.09 -0.89
N ALA A 35 18.03 -5.30 -1.35
CA ALA A 35 18.14 -5.65 -2.77
C ALA A 35 16.92 -5.22 -3.62
N PRO A 36 15.66 -5.41 -3.21
CA PRO A 36 14.50 -4.94 -3.99
C PRO A 36 14.44 -3.42 -4.14
N ALA A 37 14.74 -2.68 -3.07
CA ALA A 37 14.75 -1.22 -3.10
C ALA A 37 15.92 -0.69 -3.95
N LEU A 38 17.10 -1.33 -3.86
CA LEU A 38 18.27 -0.99 -4.67
C LEU A 38 18.02 -1.27 -6.16
N LEU A 39 17.42 -2.42 -6.49
CA LEU A 39 17.03 -2.75 -7.87
C LEU A 39 16.05 -1.70 -8.42
N SER A 40 15.01 -1.38 -7.65
CA SER A 40 14.06 -0.33 -8.03
C SER A 40 14.74 1.03 -8.19
N ALA A 41 15.71 1.37 -7.33
CA ALA A 41 16.46 2.62 -7.40
C ALA A 41 17.33 2.71 -8.66
N VAL A 42 18.00 1.61 -9.05
CA VAL A 42 18.76 1.55 -10.30
C VAL A 42 17.84 1.74 -11.50
N LEU A 43 16.72 1.02 -11.55
CA LEU A 43 15.75 1.14 -12.65
C LEU A 43 15.12 2.55 -12.71
N ALA A 44 14.83 3.14 -11.55
CA ALA A 44 14.32 4.49 -11.45
C ALA A 44 15.36 5.54 -11.90
N ALA A 45 16.63 5.35 -11.55
CA ALA A 45 17.73 6.21 -12.03
C ALA A 45 17.88 6.13 -13.55
N VAL A 46 17.82 4.93 -14.13
CA VAL A 46 17.81 4.74 -15.58
C VAL A 46 16.62 5.45 -16.23
N TYR A 47 15.42 5.31 -15.66
CA TYR A 47 14.23 6.01 -16.15
C TYR A 47 14.39 7.54 -16.12
N VAL A 48 14.89 8.10 -15.01
CA VAL A 48 15.12 9.56 -14.88
C VAL A 48 16.19 10.04 -15.86
N ALA A 49 17.28 9.29 -16.03
CA ALA A 49 18.38 9.65 -16.92
C ALA A 49 18.01 9.53 -18.41
N TRP A 50 17.29 8.48 -18.79
CA TRP A 50 16.87 8.26 -20.17
C TRP A 50 15.64 9.10 -20.56
N ALA A 51 14.79 9.45 -19.59
CA ALA A 51 13.60 10.27 -19.75
C ALA A 51 12.70 9.89 -20.95
N PRO A 52 12.34 8.59 -21.11
CA PRO A 52 11.58 8.15 -22.27
C PRO A 52 10.21 8.85 -22.34
N PRO A 53 9.74 9.19 -23.56
CA PRO A 53 8.39 9.71 -23.72
C PRO A 53 7.38 8.60 -23.45
N SER A 54 6.29 8.92 -22.76
CA SER A 54 5.18 8.00 -22.58
C SER A 54 3.85 8.76 -22.56
N LEU A 55 2.79 8.09 -23.02
CA LEU A 55 1.46 8.70 -23.14
C LEU A 55 0.88 9.10 -21.77
N ASP A 56 1.00 8.23 -20.76
CA ASP A 56 0.45 8.54 -19.42
C ASP A 56 1.25 9.65 -18.70
N LEU A 57 2.52 9.85 -19.09
CA LEU A 57 3.35 10.92 -18.52
C LEU A 57 2.87 12.30 -18.99
N ALA A 58 2.48 12.44 -20.26
CA ALA A 58 1.97 13.72 -20.79
C ALA A 58 0.74 14.21 -19.99
N ALA A 59 -0.15 13.30 -19.58
CA ALA A 59 -1.28 13.62 -18.74
C ALA A 59 -0.87 14.11 -17.33
N SER A 60 0.21 13.57 -16.77
CA SER A 60 0.77 14.00 -15.48
C SER A 60 1.46 15.36 -15.61
N GLU A 61 2.27 15.55 -16.64
CA GLU A 61 2.97 16.80 -16.94
C GLU A 61 2.00 17.94 -17.17
N TYR A 62 0.92 17.70 -17.93
CA TYR A 62 -0.12 18.69 -18.17
C TYR A 62 -0.74 19.22 -16.87
N ARG A 63 -1.11 18.33 -15.94
CA ARG A 63 -1.74 18.74 -14.67
C ARG A 63 -0.77 19.46 -13.75
N VAL A 64 0.50 19.06 -13.80
CA VAL A 64 1.57 19.74 -13.06
C VAL A 64 1.81 21.14 -13.63
N TRP A 65 1.86 21.27 -14.95
CA TRP A 65 2.00 22.56 -15.62
C TRP A 65 0.82 23.48 -15.31
N LEU A 66 -0.41 22.96 -15.42
CA LEU A 66 -1.63 23.73 -15.13
C LEU A 66 -1.66 24.23 -13.69
N PHE A 67 -1.18 23.43 -12.73
CA PHE A 67 -1.04 23.87 -11.35
C PHE A 67 0.00 24.99 -11.18
N GLY A 68 1.11 24.92 -11.91
CA GLY A 68 2.10 25.99 -11.92
C GLY A 68 1.58 27.31 -12.51
N ASP A 69 0.70 27.23 -13.51
CA ASP A 69 0.10 28.38 -14.19
C ASP A 69 -1.06 29.00 -13.40
N GLN A 70 -1.95 28.19 -12.83
CA GLN A 70 -3.26 28.63 -12.30
C GLN A 70 -3.54 28.19 -10.85
N GLY A 71 -2.68 27.36 -10.27
CA GLY A 71 -2.88 26.78 -8.94
C GLY A 71 -3.90 25.63 -8.90
N LEU A 72 -4.62 25.51 -7.79
CA LEU A 72 -5.63 24.46 -7.64
C LEU A 72 -6.89 24.78 -8.45
N SER A 73 -7.06 24.07 -9.56
CA SER A 73 -8.26 24.14 -10.39
C SER A 73 -9.21 22.97 -10.10
N LEU A 74 -10.52 23.21 -10.11
CA LEU A 74 -11.53 22.13 -9.96
C LEU A 74 -11.94 21.52 -11.30
N TRP A 75 -11.89 22.33 -12.35
CA TRP A 75 -12.32 22.00 -13.70
C TRP A 75 -11.33 22.56 -14.71
N ASP A 76 -11.09 21.82 -15.77
CA ASP A 76 -10.23 22.23 -16.88
C ASP A 76 -10.92 22.02 -18.22
N LEU A 77 -10.94 23.06 -19.06
CA LEU A 77 -11.50 23.04 -20.42
C LEU A 77 -10.46 22.79 -21.51
N GLN A 78 -9.17 22.86 -21.18
CA GLN A 78 -8.07 22.81 -22.14
C GLN A 78 -7.70 21.36 -22.54
N TRP A 79 -8.39 20.36 -22.00
CA TRP A 79 -8.16 18.95 -22.30
C TRP A 79 -9.47 18.21 -22.63
N TYR A 80 -9.59 17.71 -23.86
CA TYR A 80 -10.74 16.95 -24.38
C TYR A 80 -12.13 17.54 -24.07
N GLY A 81 -12.27 18.87 -24.07
CA GLY A 81 -13.57 19.55 -23.94
C GLY A 81 -14.11 19.70 -22.51
N GLY A 82 -13.34 19.33 -21.49
CA GLY A 82 -13.74 19.53 -20.09
C GLY A 82 -13.54 18.32 -19.20
N HIS A 83 -12.88 18.48 -18.06
CA HIS A 83 -12.83 17.42 -17.03
C HIS A 83 -12.54 17.92 -15.61
N HIS A 84 -12.95 17.13 -14.62
CA HIS A 84 -12.66 17.38 -13.21
C HIS A 84 -11.20 17.05 -12.87
N MET A 85 -10.48 18.03 -12.30
CA MET A 85 -9.09 17.84 -11.85
C MET A 85 -8.95 16.89 -10.65
N PRO A 86 -9.74 17.04 -9.56
CA PRO A 86 -9.54 16.22 -8.36
C PRO A 86 -9.80 14.73 -8.61
N GLY A 87 -10.62 14.40 -9.61
CA GLY A 87 -10.91 13.01 -9.99
C GLY A 87 -9.71 12.26 -10.56
N TYR A 88 -8.70 12.98 -11.06
CA TYR A 88 -7.44 12.37 -11.49
C TYR A 88 -6.47 12.19 -10.32
N SER A 89 -6.18 13.28 -9.61
CA SER A 89 -5.32 13.32 -8.44
C SER A 89 -5.37 14.69 -7.79
N VAL A 90 -5.43 14.73 -6.46
CA VAL A 90 -5.30 15.97 -5.67
C VAL A 90 -3.85 16.26 -5.34
N LEU A 91 -3.04 15.22 -5.09
CA LEU A 91 -1.65 15.38 -4.62
C LEU A 91 -0.62 15.47 -5.75
N LEU A 92 -0.88 14.87 -6.91
CA LEU A 92 0.08 14.90 -8.01
C LEU A 92 0.40 16.32 -8.48
N PRO A 93 -0.57 17.23 -8.74
CA PRO A 93 -0.23 18.54 -9.28
C PRO A 93 0.75 19.35 -8.41
N PRO A 94 0.52 19.56 -7.09
CA PRO A 94 1.45 20.33 -6.27
C PRO A 94 2.81 19.62 -6.05
N LEU A 95 2.82 18.31 -5.87
CA LEU A 95 4.07 17.56 -5.64
C LEU A 95 4.91 17.45 -6.91
N GLY A 96 4.23 17.24 -8.04
CA GLY A 96 4.86 17.17 -9.34
C GLY A 96 5.37 18.54 -9.79
N TRP A 97 4.74 19.64 -9.39
CA TRP A 97 5.27 21.00 -9.61
C TRP A 97 6.56 21.24 -8.84
N LEU A 98 6.63 20.78 -7.59
CA LEU A 98 7.82 20.94 -6.75
C LEU A 98 9.02 20.08 -7.21
N LEU A 99 8.77 18.82 -7.60
CA LEU A 99 9.84 17.83 -7.84
C LEU A 99 10.01 17.43 -9.30
N GLY A 100 9.02 17.72 -10.15
CA GLY A 100 8.87 17.12 -11.48
C GLY A 100 8.22 15.73 -11.41
N PRO A 101 7.33 15.37 -12.36
CA PRO A 101 6.65 14.07 -12.38
C PRO A 101 7.60 12.86 -12.40
N ARG A 102 8.70 12.95 -13.16
CA ARG A 102 9.65 11.84 -13.32
C ARG A 102 10.35 11.49 -12.00
N LEU A 103 10.93 12.50 -11.34
CA LEU A 103 11.62 12.31 -10.06
C LEU A 103 10.63 11.88 -8.96
N LEU A 104 9.44 12.49 -8.93
CA LEU A 104 8.39 12.10 -7.99
C LEU A 104 8.03 10.61 -8.15
N GLY A 105 7.74 10.16 -9.37
CA GLY A 105 7.46 8.75 -9.65
C GLY A 105 8.60 7.83 -9.23
N ALA A 106 9.85 8.21 -9.56
CA ALA A 106 11.04 7.46 -9.20
C ALA A 106 11.15 7.24 -7.67
N LEU A 107 10.98 8.30 -6.89
CA LEU A 107 10.99 8.22 -5.42
C LEU A 107 9.86 7.32 -4.90
N CYS A 108 8.67 7.43 -5.50
CA CYS A 108 7.51 6.64 -5.11
C CYS A 108 7.70 5.13 -5.36
N VAL A 109 8.24 4.71 -6.50
CA VAL A 109 8.44 3.26 -6.76
C VAL A 109 9.55 2.66 -5.92
N VAL A 110 10.59 3.43 -5.58
CA VAL A 110 11.63 3.00 -4.64
C VAL A 110 11.05 2.81 -3.25
N ALA A 111 10.26 3.78 -2.78
CA ALA A 111 9.55 3.68 -1.50
C ALA A 111 8.58 2.49 -1.49
N ALA A 112 7.80 2.30 -2.56
CA ALA A 112 6.88 1.18 -2.72
C ALA A 112 7.64 -0.16 -2.66
N SER A 113 8.76 -0.29 -3.36
CA SER A 113 9.58 -1.51 -3.37
C SER A 113 10.15 -1.82 -1.98
N ALA A 114 10.61 -0.81 -1.25
CA ALA A 114 11.09 -0.98 0.13
C ALA A 114 9.97 -1.41 1.09
N LEU A 115 8.79 -0.80 0.98
CA LEU A 115 7.63 -1.11 1.81
C LEU A 115 7.07 -2.50 1.50
N PHE A 116 6.97 -2.88 0.22
CA PHE A 116 6.55 -4.21 -0.19
C PHE A 116 7.55 -5.28 0.27
N ALA A 117 8.85 -5.07 0.07
CA ALA A 117 9.88 -6.01 0.52
C ALA A 117 9.86 -6.21 2.04
N LYS A 118 9.49 -5.18 2.80
CA LYS A 118 9.28 -5.29 4.25
C LYS A 118 8.03 -6.10 4.57
N LEU A 119 6.89 -5.77 3.96
CA LEU A 119 5.62 -6.49 4.15
C LEU A 119 5.78 -7.99 3.84
N ALA A 120 6.40 -8.31 2.69
CA ALA A 120 6.63 -9.68 2.27
C ALA A 120 7.56 -10.43 3.23
N ARG A 121 8.63 -9.80 3.73
CA ARG A 121 9.55 -10.44 4.69
C ARG A 121 8.93 -10.63 6.07
N ASP A 122 8.18 -9.67 6.56
CA ASP A 122 7.47 -9.77 7.84
C ASP A 122 6.49 -10.97 7.82
N ARG A 123 5.97 -11.34 6.64
CA ARG A 123 5.04 -12.47 6.44
C ARG A 123 5.69 -13.81 6.07
N PHE A 124 6.72 -13.81 5.20
CA PHE A 124 7.27 -15.02 4.57
C PHE A 124 8.76 -15.27 4.87
N GLY A 125 9.41 -14.39 5.63
CA GLY A 125 10.83 -14.50 5.97
C GLY A 125 11.74 -14.51 4.73
N ALA A 126 12.79 -15.32 4.76
CA ALA A 126 13.79 -15.42 3.68
C ALA A 126 13.19 -15.83 2.31
N ARG A 127 12.04 -16.53 2.29
CA ARG A 127 11.34 -16.93 1.06
C ARG A 127 10.74 -15.75 0.29
N ALA A 128 10.63 -14.58 0.92
CA ALA A 128 10.05 -13.39 0.33
C ALA A 128 10.91 -12.75 -0.77
N LEU A 129 12.23 -13.05 -0.82
CA LEU A 129 13.17 -12.30 -1.65
C LEU A 129 12.80 -12.29 -3.13
N LEU A 130 12.51 -13.46 -3.71
CA LEU A 130 12.18 -13.57 -5.12
C LEU A 130 10.91 -12.79 -5.47
N GLY A 131 9.87 -12.88 -4.62
CA GLY A 131 8.64 -12.12 -4.79
C GLY A 131 8.85 -10.60 -4.66
N ALA A 132 9.71 -10.18 -3.74
CA ALA A 132 10.05 -8.77 -3.57
C ALA A 132 10.89 -8.21 -4.74
N LEU A 133 11.82 -8.99 -5.29
CA LEU A 133 12.57 -8.63 -6.50
C LEU A 133 11.65 -8.56 -7.72
N TRP A 134 10.71 -9.50 -7.85
CA TRP A 134 9.71 -9.48 -8.91
C TRP A 134 8.81 -8.25 -8.83
N PHE A 135 8.37 -7.89 -7.62
CA PHE A 135 7.63 -6.65 -7.39
C PHE A 135 8.46 -5.42 -7.78
N ALA A 136 9.72 -5.35 -7.38
CA ALA A 136 10.61 -4.24 -7.72
C ALA A 136 10.78 -4.10 -9.24
N LEU A 137 11.00 -5.20 -9.95
CA LEU A 137 11.07 -5.22 -11.42
C LEU A 137 9.73 -4.80 -12.04
N GLY A 138 8.61 -5.35 -11.56
CA GLY A 138 7.27 -5.02 -12.02
C GLY A 138 6.93 -3.54 -11.80
N SER A 139 7.39 -2.94 -10.69
CA SER A 139 7.18 -1.52 -10.40
C SER A 139 7.83 -0.59 -11.43
N ALA A 140 8.90 -1.04 -12.10
CA ALA A 140 9.51 -0.26 -13.17
C ALA A 140 8.56 -0.09 -14.36
N THR A 141 7.69 -1.06 -14.64
CA THR A 141 6.69 -0.92 -15.73
C THR A 141 5.74 0.25 -15.48
N ILE A 142 5.44 0.58 -14.22
CA ILE A 142 4.65 1.76 -13.83
C ILE A 142 5.40 3.04 -14.20
N LEU A 143 6.72 3.12 -13.95
CA LEU A 143 7.54 4.25 -14.36
C LEU A 143 7.64 4.39 -15.87
N PHE A 144 8.04 3.34 -16.57
CA PHE A 144 8.29 3.38 -18.01
C PHE A 144 7.02 3.63 -18.82
N SER A 145 5.85 3.27 -18.28
CA SER A 145 4.57 3.63 -18.87
C SER A 145 4.13 5.07 -18.55
N GLY A 146 4.72 5.75 -17.57
CA GLY A 146 4.37 7.11 -17.15
C GLY A 146 3.21 7.19 -16.16
N ARG A 147 2.88 6.08 -15.48
CA ARG A 147 1.78 6.00 -14.51
C ARG A 147 2.17 6.58 -13.15
N ILE A 148 2.65 7.83 -13.16
CA ILE A 148 3.19 8.54 -12.00
C ILE A 148 2.12 8.69 -10.91
N THR A 149 0.89 9.01 -11.31
CA THR A 149 -0.27 9.11 -10.41
C THR A 149 -0.48 7.84 -9.60
N PHE A 150 -0.46 6.69 -10.27
CA PHE A 150 -0.61 5.40 -9.59
C PHE A 150 0.58 5.10 -8.67
N ALA A 151 1.81 5.36 -9.12
CA ALA A 151 3.00 5.20 -8.28
C ALA A 151 2.92 6.05 -6.99
N LEU A 152 2.45 7.30 -7.11
CA LEU A 152 2.27 8.22 -6.00
C LEU A 152 1.28 7.70 -4.96
N GLY A 153 0.19 7.04 -5.39
CA GLY A 153 -0.77 6.41 -4.49
C GLY A 153 -0.31 5.05 -3.94
N LEU A 154 0.47 4.30 -4.71
CA LEU A 154 0.94 2.96 -4.32
C LEU A 154 1.85 2.99 -3.09
N ALA A 155 2.75 3.98 -2.99
CA ALA A 155 3.64 4.12 -1.85
C ALA A 155 2.90 4.29 -0.50
N PRO A 156 1.98 5.26 -0.34
CA PRO A 156 1.17 5.36 0.88
C PRO A 156 0.20 4.18 1.05
N ALA A 157 -0.31 3.55 -0.01
CA ALA A 157 -1.09 2.32 0.13
C ALA A 157 -0.29 1.19 0.82
N LEU A 158 0.95 0.95 0.40
CA LEU A 158 1.83 -0.04 1.03
C LEU A 158 2.22 0.38 2.46
N ALA A 159 2.43 1.68 2.70
CA ALA A 159 2.67 2.19 4.05
C ALA A 159 1.47 1.94 4.98
N ALA A 160 0.25 2.07 4.46
CA ALA A 160 -0.98 1.75 5.20
C ALA A 160 -0.99 0.27 5.61
N LEU A 161 -0.69 -0.65 4.70
CA LEU A 161 -0.63 -2.09 4.99
C LEU A 161 0.44 -2.41 6.05
N VAL A 162 1.65 -1.84 5.92
CA VAL A 162 2.72 -2.02 6.91
C VAL A 162 2.32 -1.48 8.29
N ALA A 163 1.65 -0.33 8.35
CA ALA A 163 1.16 0.25 9.60
C ALA A 163 0.05 -0.62 10.22
N PHE A 164 -0.85 -1.15 9.38
CA PHE A 164 -1.93 -2.05 9.78
C PHE A 164 -1.40 -3.36 10.40
N GLU A 165 -0.46 -4.05 9.75
CA GLU A 165 0.14 -5.28 10.29
C GLU A 165 0.81 -5.03 11.64
N ARG A 166 1.55 -3.93 11.75
CA ARG A 166 2.23 -3.53 12.99
C ARG A 166 1.25 -3.16 14.10
N ALA A 167 0.09 -2.61 13.76
CA ALA A 167 -0.98 -2.33 14.72
C ALA A 167 -1.60 -3.63 15.25
N GLY A 168 -1.74 -4.66 14.40
CA GLY A 168 -2.22 -5.99 14.77
C GLY A 168 -1.30 -6.71 15.75
N ALA A 169 0.02 -6.55 15.60
CA ALA A 169 1.02 -7.13 16.50
C ALA A 169 1.22 -6.36 17.83
N ALA A 170 0.60 -5.19 18.00
CA ALA A 170 0.74 -4.38 19.21
C ALA A 170 -0.26 -4.80 20.30
N ALA A 171 0.13 -4.64 21.58
CA ALA A 171 -0.72 -5.00 22.72
C ALA A 171 -2.13 -4.38 22.63
N PRO A 172 -3.19 -5.15 22.96
CA PRO A 172 -4.56 -4.65 22.98
C PRO A 172 -4.66 -3.37 23.83
N ARG A 173 -5.37 -2.36 23.31
CA ARG A 173 -5.55 -1.02 23.93
C ARG A 173 -4.30 -0.14 24.11
N SER A 174 -3.12 -0.55 23.65
CA SER A 174 -1.90 0.28 23.75
C SER A 174 -1.97 1.58 22.93
N ARG A 175 -1.33 2.65 23.42
CA ARG A 175 -1.17 3.93 22.68
C ARG A 175 -0.51 3.70 21.31
N ARG A 176 0.49 2.80 21.27
CA ARG A 176 1.19 2.41 20.04
C ARG A 176 0.25 1.84 18.98
N ARG A 177 -0.69 0.96 19.36
CA ARG A 177 -1.70 0.42 18.45
C ARG A 177 -2.56 1.54 17.85
N ARG A 178 -3.05 2.46 18.69
CA ARG A 178 -3.87 3.61 18.23
C ARG A 178 -3.12 4.48 17.23
N LEU A 179 -1.85 4.80 17.50
CA LEU A 179 -1.01 5.60 16.61
C LEU A 179 -0.78 4.90 15.26
N LEU A 180 -0.51 3.58 15.27
CA LEU A 180 -0.30 2.82 14.04
C LEU A 180 -1.60 2.67 13.22
N THR A 181 -2.74 2.49 13.88
CA THR A 181 -4.05 2.50 13.20
C THR A 181 -4.34 3.86 12.58
N ALA A 182 -4.09 4.96 13.30
CA ALA A 182 -4.25 6.31 12.76
C ALA A 182 -3.33 6.56 11.56
N LEU A 183 -2.06 6.12 11.64
CA LEU A 183 -1.13 6.20 10.53
C LEU A 183 -1.61 5.38 9.32
N SER A 184 -2.12 4.17 9.54
CA SER A 184 -2.69 3.35 8.47
C SER A 184 -3.84 4.05 7.75
N LEU A 185 -4.76 4.67 8.49
CA LEU A 185 -5.89 5.40 7.93
C LEU A 185 -5.44 6.66 7.18
N LEU A 186 -4.49 7.41 7.75
CA LEU A 186 -3.90 8.58 7.11
C LEU A 186 -3.23 8.21 5.78
N CYS A 187 -2.40 7.16 5.78
CA CYS A 187 -1.77 6.65 4.55
C CYS A 187 -2.82 6.16 3.52
N GLY A 188 -3.90 5.52 3.96
CA GLY A 188 -5.01 5.15 3.08
C GLY A 188 -5.69 6.37 2.44
N LEU A 189 -5.93 7.43 3.21
CA LEU A 189 -6.47 8.69 2.72
C LEU A 189 -5.51 9.36 1.73
N LEU A 190 -4.21 9.42 2.05
CA LEU A 190 -3.19 9.95 1.14
C LEU A 190 -3.12 9.15 -0.17
N SER A 191 -3.28 7.82 -0.12
CA SER A 191 -3.39 7.00 -1.33
C SER A 191 -4.60 7.40 -2.17
N ALA A 192 -5.77 7.64 -1.57
CA ALA A 192 -6.98 8.04 -2.29
C ALA A 192 -6.84 9.43 -2.93
N LEU A 193 -6.25 10.38 -2.21
CA LEU A 193 -5.96 11.72 -2.72
C LEU A 193 -4.87 11.73 -3.80
N ALA A 194 -3.95 10.77 -3.77
CA ALA A 194 -2.93 10.60 -4.80
C ALA A 194 -3.47 9.88 -6.04
N SER A 195 -4.22 8.79 -5.86
CA SER A 195 -4.76 7.98 -6.95
C SER A 195 -5.98 7.17 -6.49
N PRO A 196 -7.18 7.41 -7.06
CA PRO A 196 -8.36 6.59 -6.81
C PRO A 196 -8.13 5.12 -7.12
N VAL A 197 -7.36 4.81 -8.17
CA VAL A 197 -7.03 3.44 -8.56
C VAL A 197 -6.14 2.77 -7.51
N ALA A 198 -5.11 3.45 -7.00
CA ALA A 198 -4.28 2.88 -5.92
C ALA A 198 -5.09 2.63 -4.64
N ALA A 199 -6.04 3.51 -4.32
CA ALA A 199 -6.95 3.31 -3.19
C ALA A 199 -7.90 2.12 -3.42
N LEU A 200 -8.35 1.88 -4.65
CA LEU A 200 -9.11 0.67 -4.99
C LEU A 200 -8.28 -0.60 -4.77
N PHE A 201 -7.01 -0.61 -5.19
CA PHE A 201 -6.09 -1.73 -4.92
C PHE A 201 -5.90 -1.95 -3.40
N LEU A 202 -5.76 -0.87 -2.62
CA LEU A 202 -5.69 -0.96 -1.17
C LEU A 202 -6.97 -1.53 -0.55
N ALA A 203 -8.14 -1.09 -1.04
CA ALA A 203 -9.43 -1.61 -0.59
C ALA A 203 -9.59 -3.10 -0.92
N MET A 204 -9.18 -3.54 -2.11
CA MET A 204 -9.15 -4.95 -2.49
C MET A 204 -8.24 -5.76 -1.57
N ALA A 205 -7.05 -5.24 -1.24
CA ALA A 205 -6.15 -5.88 -0.29
C ALA A 205 -6.80 -6.00 1.11
N ALA A 206 -7.50 -4.97 1.57
CA ALA A 206 -8.23 -5.01 2.83
C ALA A 206 -9.35 -6.07 2.83
N VAL A 207 -10.13 -6.15 1.74
CA VAL A 207 -11.16 -7.19 1.57
C VAL A 207 -10.54 -8.59 1.60
N ALA A 208 -9.44 -8.81 0.88
CA ALA A 208 -8.73 -10.08 0.89
C ALA A 208 -8.26 -10.48 2.30
N VAL A 209 -7.75 -9.52 3.09
CA VAL A 209 -7.34 -9.76 4.48
C VAL A 209 -8.54 -10.13 5.37
N VAL A 210 -9.70 -9.50 5.17
CA VAL A 210 -10.92 -9.83 5.92
C VAL A 210 -11.44 -11.23 5.56
N LEU A 211 -11.42 -11.58 4.27
CA LEU A 211 -11.86 -12.90 3.81
C LEU A 211 -10.92 -14.03 4.23
N ALA A 212 -9.64 -13.74 4.43
CA ALA A 212 -8.63 -14.71 4.85
C ALA A 212 -8.63 -15.00 6.37
N GLN A 213 -9.53 -14.39 7.15
CA GLN A 213 -9.61 -14.66 8.59
C GLN A 213 -10.14 -16.08 8.85
N PRO A 214 -9.53 -16.85 9.77
CA PRO A 214 -10.04 -18.17 10.13
C PRO A 214 -11.48 -18.08 10.67
N LEU A 215 -12.34 -19.01 10.24
CA LEU A 215 -13.68 -19.15 10.85
C LEU A 215 -13.53 -19.50 12.33
N PRO A 216 -14.41 -18.98 13.21
CA PRO A 216 -14.43 -19.40 14.60
C PRO A 216 -14.63 -20.92 14.68
N PRO A 217 -14.02 -21.60 15.67
CA PRO A 217 -14.25 -23.03 15.88
C PRO A 217 -15.76 -23.28 15.97
N ARG A 218 -16.28 -24.24 15.18
CA ARG A 218 -17.63 -24.75 15.41
C ARG A 218 -17.62 -25.42 16.78
N GLU A 219 -18.45 -24.95 17.71
CA GLU A 219 -18.68 -25.73 18.93
C GLU A 219 -19.23 -27.09 18.51
N PRO A 220 -18.68 -28.20 19.02
CA PRO A 220 -19.20 -29.53 18.72
C PRO A 220 -20.67 -29.57 19.15
N ASP A 221 -21.55 -30.03 18.26
CA ASP A 221 -22.98 -30.19 18.55
C ASP A 221 -23.13 -30.98 19.86
N ALA A 222 -23.62 -30.31 20.91
CA ALA A 222 -23.97 -30.92 22.18
C ALA A 222 -25.13 -31.93 22.06
N ALA A 223 -25.61 -32.20 20.84
CA ALA A 223 -26.67 -33.14 20.52
C ALA A 223 -26.24 -34.63 20.52
N ALA A 224 -24.95 -34.95 20.68
CA ALA A 224 -24.47 -36.34 20.67
C ALA A 224 -24.23 -36.96 22.06
N ALA A 225 -24.49 -36.24 23.16
CA ALA A 225 -24.25 -36.74 24.53
C ALA A 225 -25.54 -37.17 25.28
N GLY A 226 -26.64 -37.40 24.56
CA GLY A 226 -27.96 -37.67 25.13
C GLY A 226 -28.47 -39.11 25.09
N ASP A 227 -27.72 -40.07 24.53
CA ASP A 227 -28.14 -41.49 24.46
C ASP A 227 -26.95 -42.41 24.78
N ALA A 228 -26.73 -42.68 26.07
CA ALA A 228 -25.99 -43.86 26.56
C ALA A 228 -26.41 -44.19 28.00
#